data_AF-A0ABD2XPQ4-F1
#
_entry.id   AF-A0ABD2XPQ4-F1
#
_cell.length_a   1.000
_cell.length_b   1.000
_cell.length_c   1.000
_cell.angle_alpha   90.00
_cell.angle_beta   90.00
_cell.angle_gamma   90.00
#
_symmetry.space_group_name_H-M   'P 1'
#
loop_
_entity.id
_entity.type
_entity.pdbx_description
1 polymer ?
#
loop_
_entity_poly.entity_id
_entity_poly.type
_entity_poly.pdbx_seq_one_letter_code
_entity_poly.pdbx_strand_id
1 'polypeptide(L)' 'MGELLLRRGADPNLADENGMTYLHNCCRRSPRFWEVGLLNTFFEITDNAHKTVQIDARDKRGRTPLQLAVTNLMA' A
#
# COMPACT_ATOMS: atom_id res chain seq x y z
N MET A 1 -13.02 1.25 -4.76
CA MET A 1 -12.44 0.90 -6.08
C MET A 1 -11.20 0.02 -6.02
N GLY A 2 -10.21 0.30 -5.17
CA GLY A 2 -9.01 -0.57 -5.07
C GLY A 2 -9.32 -2.05 -4.84
N GLU A 3 -10.27 -2.33 -3.93
CA GLU A 3 -10.74 -3.70 -3.65
C GLU A 3 -11.25 -4.44 -4.90
N LEU A 4 -12.16 -3.80 -5.65
CA LEU A 4 -12.75 -4.39 -6.85
C LEU A 4 -11.69 -4.72 -7.90
N LEU A 5 -10.69 -3.85 -8.07
CA LEU A 5 -9.59 -4.08 -9.02
C LEU A 5 -8.71 -5.25 -8.60
N LEU A 6 -8.38 -5.37 -7.31
CA LEU A 6 -7.60 -6.50 -6.78
C LEU A 6 -8.34 -7.82 -6.98
N ARG A 7 -9.65 -7.86 -6.71
CA ARG A 7 -10.52 -9.02 -6.98
C ARG A 7 -10.58 -9.38 -8.47
N ARG A 8 -10.36 -8.41 -9.36
CA ARG A 8 -10.27 -8.61 -10.82
C ARG A 8 -8.86 -8.92 -11.32
N GLY A 9 -7.90 -9.15 -10.43
CA GLY A 9 -6.55 -9.56 -10.81
C GLY A 9 -5.55 -8.42 -10.98
N ALA A 10 -5.87 -7.18 -10.56
CA ALA A 10 -4.90 -6.09 -10.54
C ALA A 10 -3.64 -6.45 -9.72
N ASP A 11 -2.47 -6.00 -10.18
CA ASP A 11 -1.21 -6.23 -9.49
C ASP A 11 -1.14 -5.37 -8.20
N PRO A 12 -1.02 -6.00 -7.00
CA PRO A 12 -0.92 -5.26 -5.73
C PRO A 12 0.39 -4.47 -5.59
N ASN A 13 1.41 -4.80 -6.39
CA ASN A 13 2.72 -4.16 -6.35
C ASN A 13 2.88 -3.04 -7.38
N LEU A 14 1.84 -2.75 -8.16
CA LEU A 14 1.89 -1.71 -9.18
C LEU A 14 2.26 -0.37 -8.51
N ALA A 15 3.36 0.21 -8.99
CA ALA A 15 3.86 1.50 -8.54
C ALA A 15 3.40 2.60 -9.49
N ASP A 16 3.10 3.77 -8.93
CA ASP A 16 2.85 4.98 -9.72
C ASP A 16 4.15 5.58 -10.27
N GLU A 17 4.03 6.74 -10.93
CA GLU A 17 5.17 7.48 -11.46
C GLU A 17 6.20 7.92 -10.41
N ASN A 18 5.88 7.88 -9.11
CA ASN A 18 6.78 8.20 -8.00
C ASN A 18 7.41 6.95 -7.37
N GLY A 19 7.17 5.76 -7.94
CA GLY A 19 7.55 4.50 -7.33
C GLY A 19 6.67 4.14 -6.11
N MET A 20 5.57 4.85 -5.89
CA MET A 20 4.69 4.59 -4.76
C MET A 20 3.71 3.46 -5.10
N THR A 21 3.78 2.40 -4.31
CA THR A 21 2.79 1.30 -4.31
C THR A 21 1.53 1.69 -3.52
N TYR A 22 0.53 0.80 -3.51
CA TYR A 22 -0.64 0.95 -2.64
C TYR A 22 -0.26 1.16 -1.16
N LEU A 23 0.71 0.39 -0.66
CA LEU A 23 1.17 0.49 0.74
C LEU A 23 1.78 1.86 1.06
N HIS A 24 2.56 2.45 0.14
CA HIS A 24 3.05 3.81 0.31
C HIS A 24 1.91 4.81 0.46
N ASN A 25 0.83 4.65 -0.31
CA ASN A 25 -0.32 5.55 -0.23
C ASN A 25 -1.06 5.45 1.11
N CYS A 26 -1.21 4.25 1.67
CA CYS A 26 -1.74 4.04 3.02
C CYS A 26 -0.85 4.69 4.09
N CYS A 27 0.47 4.58 3.94
CA CYS A 27 1.43 5.19 4.88
C CYS A 27 1.61 6.70 4.70
N ARG A 28 1.19 7.27 3.55
CA ARG A 28 1.33 8.70 3.25
C ARG A 28 0.27 9.57 3.94
N ARG A 29 -0.93 9.04 4.16
CA ARG A 29 -2.08 9.80 4.68
C ARG A 29 -2.15 9.64 6.20
N SER A 30 -2.33 10.74 6.94
CA SER A 30 -2.57 10.69 8.38
C SER A 30 -3.73 9.73 8.68
N PRO A 31 -3.69 8.98 9.80
CA PRO A 31 -4.64 7.91 10.09
C PRO A 31 -6.03 8.50 10.30
N ARG A 32 -6.80 8.65 9.21
CA ARG A 32 -8.24 8.56 9.31
C ARG A 32 -8.54 7.09 9.54
N PHE A 33 -9.29 6.81 10.60
CA PHE A 33 -9.72 5.47 11.03
C PHE A 33 -10.23 4.55 9.90
N TRP A 34 -10.62 5.13 8.76
CA TRP A 34 -11.05 4.42 7.55
C TRP A 34 -9.96 3.63 6.80
N GLU A 35 -8.68 3.95 6.95
CA GLU A 35 -7.61 3.30 6.16
C GLU A 35 -7.17 1.94 6.72
N VAL A 36 -7.38 1.67 8.02
CA VAL A 36 -7.02 0.38 8.65
C VAL A 36 -7.88 -0.76 8.10
N GLY A 37 -9.20 -0.52 7.94
CA GLY A 37 -10.10 -1.51 7.35
C GLY A 37 -9.72 -1.86 5.89
N LEU A 38 -9.35 -0.84 5.11
CA LEU A 38 -8.90 -1.03 3.72
C LEU A 38 -7.59 -1.81 3.62
N LEU A 39 -6.67 -1.63 4.58
CA LEU A 39 -5.42 -2.37 4.62
C LEU A 39 -5.63 -3.86 4.97
N ASN A 40 -6.52 -4.15 5.91
CA ASN A 40 -6.90 -5.53 6.23
C ASN A 40 -7.54 -6.22 5.01
N THR A 41 -8.51 -5.58 4.37
CA THR A 41 -9.15 -6.12 3.16
C THR A 41 -8.16 -6.29 2.00
N PHE A 42 -7.17 -5.39 1.87
CA PHE A 42 -6.10 -5.54 0.89
C PHE A 42 -5.31 -6.84 1.12
N PHE A 43 -4.82 -7.07 2.35
CA PHE A 43 -4.05 -8.28 2.67
C PHE A 43 -4.88 -9.55 2.51
N GLU A 44 -6.14 -9.55 2.95
CA GLU A 44 -7.08 -10.66 2.76
C GLU A 44 -7.25 -11.01 1.27
N ILE A 45 -7.45 -10.02 0.39
CA ILE A 45 -7.63 -10.29 -1.04
C ILE A 45 -6.33 -10.78 -1.68
N THR A 46 -5.19 -10.21 -1.32
CA THR A 46 -3.91 -10.65 -1.89
C THR A 46 -3.55 -12.06 -1.44
N ASP A 47 -3.86 -12.42 -0.19
CA ASP A 47 -3.65 -13.77 0.35
C ASP A 47 -4.55 -14.79 -0.34
N ASN A 48 -5.85 -14.48 -0.45
CA ASN A 48 -6.83 -15.30 -1.18
C ASN A 48 -6.49 -15.47 -2.67
N ALA A 49 -5.83 -14.47 -3.27
CA ALA A 49 -5.38 -14.52 -4.66
C ALA A 49 -3.97 -15.13 -4.82
N HIS A 50 -3.34 -15.58 -3.72
CA HIS A 50 -1.96 -16.07 -3.67
C HIS A 50 -0.94 -15.12 -4.33
N LYS A 51 -1.13 -13.81 -4.14
CA LYS A 51 -0.23 -12.78 -4.68
C LYS A 51 0.77 -12.34 -3.63
N THR A 52 2.05 -12.45 -3.96
CA THR A 52 3.12 -11.91 -3.12
C THR A 52 3.10 -10.38 -3.13
N VAL A 53 3.00 -9.78 -1.95
CA VAL A 53 3.05 -8.32 -1.76
C VAL A 53 4.47 -7.89 -1.40
N GLN A 54 5.00 -6.90 -2.11
CA GLN A 54 6.29 -6.29 -1.85
C GLN A 54 6.16 -5.22 -0.76
N ILE A 55 6.17 -5.67 0.49
CA ILE A 55 6.00 -4.79 1.68
C ILE A 55 7.13 -3.75 1.81
N ASP A 56 8.33 -4.07 1.34
CA ASP A 56 9.53 -3.23 1.41
C ASP A 56 9.89 -2.59 0.06
N ALA A 57 8.92 -2.47 -0.85
CA ALA A 57 9.12 -1.72 -2.09
C ALA A 57 9.63 -0.31 -1.79
N ARG A 58 10.54 0.23 -2.61
CA ARG A 58 11.12 1.56 -2.41
C ARG A 58 10.53 2.56 -3.40
N ASP A 59 10.10 3.72 -2.91
CA ASP A 59 9.72 4.86 -3.75
C ASP A 59 10.96 5.46 -4.47
N LYS A 60 10.75 6.46 -5.34
CA LYS A 60 11.83 7.18 -6.03
C LYS A 60 12.80 7.92 -5.10
N ARG A 61 12.44 8.12 -3.83
CA ARG A 61 13.30 8.70 -2.78
C ARG A 61 14.01 7.61 -1.97
N GLY A 62 13.89 6.34 -2.35
CA GLY A 62 14.52 5.20 -1.69
C GLY A 62 13.82 4.77 -0.39
N ARG A 63 12.62 5.27 -0.12
CA ARG A 63 11.89 5.02 1.13
C ARG A 63 10.93 3.85 0.97
N THR A 64 10.82 3.01 1.99
CA THR A 64 9.76 2.01 2.10
C THR A 64 8.44 2.64 2.57
N PRO A 65 7.29 1.94 2.44
CA PRO A 65 6.03 2.41 3.03
C PRO A 65 6.17 2.74 4.52
N LEU A 66 6.83 1.88 5.28
CA LEU A 66 7.03 2.08 6.73
C LEU A 66 7.90 3.32 7.00
N GLN A 67 8.99 3.51 6.25
CA GLN A 67 9.83 4.70 6.39
C GLN A 67 9.04 5.98 6.07
N LEU A 68 8.15 5.93 5.07
CA LEU A 68 7.25 7.05 4.76
C LEU A 68 6.29 7.36 5.91
N ALA A 69 5.69 6.33 6.53
CA ALA A 69 4.82 6.50 7.71
C ALA A 69 5.54 7.20 8.86
N VAL A 70 6.78 6.76 9.17
CA VAL A 70 7.60 7.36 10.21
C VAL A 70 7.94 8.83 9.89
N THR A 71 8.27 9.15 8.64
CA THR A 71 8.54 10.55 8.25
C THR A 71 7.33 11.47 8.40
N ASN A 72 6.11 10.96 8.20
CA ASN A 72 4.89 11.75 8.37
C ASN A 72 4.45 11.89 9.83
N LEU A 73 4.94 11.04 10.74
CA LEU A 73 4.69 11.17 12.17
C LEU A 73 5.56 12.26 12.82
N MET A 74 6.75 12.50 12.24
CA MET A 74 7.74 13.47 12.75
C MET A 74 7.65 14.85 12.09
N ALA A 75 6.71 15.05 11.16
CA ALA A 75 6.46 16.32 10.45
C ALA A 75 5.21 17.00 11.00
#